data_AF-R1E8N2-F1
#
_entry.id   AF-R1E8N2-F1
#
_cell.length_a   1.000
_cell.length_b   1.000
_cell.length_c   1.000
_cell.angle_alpha   90.00
_cell.angle_beta   90.00
_cell.angle_gamma   90.00
#
_symmetry.space_group_name_H-M   'P 1'
#
loop_
_entity.id
_entity.type
_entity.pdbx_description
1 polymer ?
#
loop_
_entity_poly.entity_id
_entity_poly.type
_entity_poly.pdbx_seq_one_letter_code
_entity_poly.pdbx_strand_id
1 'polypeptide(L)'
;MAIGILLGAFVPSTGPTLNRGTFVGVSIPIAVGLLVMMYPILIKVRYETLHLLFSHRALWKQLAVSVVLNWIIAPALMTALAWAFLPDRADLREGLIFVGVARCIAMVLVWTDLAGGDGEYCAVLVAVNSIPLAAAILTRATLLRLLGPTRYTTHFVRPIAPLSLIGLLYTIIVLFASQGAHVAHQITSVLRVAAPLVVYFVLVFGGTCWLCRRCGFVYGVSCTQSFTAASNNFELAIALPLVRSSKYRF
;
A
#
# COMPACT_ATOMS: atom_id res chain seq x y z
N MET A 1 -5.16 -15.46 -1.79
CA MET A 1 -4.08 -15.94 -2.69
C MET A 1 -4.36 -17.32 -3.25
N ALA A 2 -4.39 -18.38 -2.43
CA ALA A 2 -4.59 -19.76 -2.92
C ALA A 2 -5.81 -19.91 -3.85
N ILE A 3 -6.96 -19.35 -3.45
CA ILE A 3 -8.19 -19.34 -4.27
C ILE A 3 -7.98 -18.65 -5.63
N GLY A 4 -7.28 -17.51 -5.66
CA GLY A 4 -6.99 -16.79 -6.91
C GLY A 4 -6.08 -17.60 -7.84
N ILE A 5 -5.04 -18.23 -7.30
CA ILE A 5 -4.13 -19.10 -8.08
C ILE A 5 -4.89 -20.31 -8.65
N LEU A 6 -5.75 -20.95 -7.84
CA LEU A 6 -6.58 -22.07 -8.28
C LEU A 6 -7.54 -21.65 -9.41
N LEU A 7 -8.23 -20.52 -9.26
CA LEU A 7 -9.11 -19.99 -10.30
C LEU A 7 -8.35 -19.67 -11.60
N GLY A 8 -7.17 -19.04 -11.51
CA GLY A 8 -6.34 -18.74 -12.66
C GLY A 8 -5.70 -19.96 -13.33
N ALA A 9 -5.49 -21.05 -12.59
CA ALA A 9 -4.92 -22.29 -13.11
C ALA A 9 -5.99 -23.22 -13.74
N PHE A 10 -7.19 -23.31 -13.14
CA PHE A 10 -8.24 -24.23 -13.57
C PHE A 10 -9.25 -23.62 -14.54
N VAL A 11 -9.35 -22.30 -14.64
CA VAL A 11 -10.30 -21.61 -15.52
C VAL A 11 -9.53 -20.70 -16.51
N PRO A 12 -9.14 -21.22 -17.70
CA PRO A 12 -8.32 -20.48 -18.68
C PRO A 12 -8.96 -19.18 -19.18
N SER A 13 -10.27 -19.04 -19.05
CA SER A 13 -11.05 -17.87 -19.49
C SER A 13 -11.07 -16.71 -18.47
N THR A 14 -10.58 -16.90 -17.24
CA THR A 14 -10.58 -15.84 -16.21
C THR A 14 -9.69 -14.66 -16.59
N GLY A 15 -8.44 -14.89 -16.98
CA GLY A 15 -7.51 -13.84 -17.40
C GLY A 15 -8.02 -12.99 -18.58
N PRO A 16 -8.39 -13.59 -19.73
CA PRO A 16 -8.88 -12.85 -20.90
C PRO A 16 -10.17 -12.05 -20.62
N THR A 17 -11.07 -12.58 -19.80
CA THR A 17 -12.35 -11.91 -19.47
C THR A 17 -12.14 -10.72 -18.52
N LEU A 18 -11.23 -10.85 -17.54
CA LEU A 18 -10.83 -9.74 -16.67
C LEU A 18 -10.08 -8.63 -17.42
N ASN A 19 -9.31 -8.99 -18.46
CA ASN A 19 -8.54 -8.06 -19.28
C ASN A 19 -9.32 -7.44 -20.45
N ARG A 20 -10.56 -7.87 -20.73
CA ARG A 20 -11.40 -7.23 -21.76
C ARG A 20 -11.79 -5.79 -21.41
N GLY A 21 -11.73 -5.41 -20.14
CA GLY A 21 -11.96 -4.05 -19.66
C GLY A 21 -10.69 -3.47 -19.05
N THR A 22 -9.65 -3.22 -19.84
CA THR A 22 -8.44 -2.49 -19.37
C THR A 22 -8.62 -1.00 -19.59
N PHE A 23 -8.42 -0.21 -18.54
CA PHE A 23 -8.35 1.26 -18.61
C PHE A 23 -6.96 1.69 -18.11
N VAL A 24 -6.16 2.33 -18.97
CA VAL A 24 -4.78 2.78 -18.67
C VAL A 24 -3.85 1.63 -18.20
N GLY A 25 -3.91 0.47 -18.84
CA GLY A 25 -3.05 -0.68 -18.52
C GLY A 25 -3.37 -1.41 -17.21
N VAL A 26 -4.44 -1.01 -16.51
CA VAL A 26 -4.95 -1.69 -15.30
C VAL A 26 -6.34 -2.26 -15.59
N SER A 27 -6.62 -3.49 -15.16
CA SER A 27 -7.94 -4.11 -15.32
C SER A 27 -8.98 -3.35 -14.49
N ILE A 28 -10.11 -2.95 -15.08
CA ILE A 28 -11.20 -2.24 -14.39
C ILE A 28 -11.64 -2.94 -13.08
N PRO A 29 -11.75 -4.28 -13.01
CA PRO A 29 -12.06 -4.98 -11.76
C PRO A 29 -11.05 -4.69 -10.65
N ILE A 30 -9.75 -4.65 -10.96
CA ILE A 30 -8.69 -4.32 -10.00
C ILE A 30 -8.85 -2.87 -9.55
N ALA A 31 -9.05 -1.94 -10.49
CA ALA A 31 -9.25 -0.52 -10.16
C ALA A 31 -10.47 -0.29 -9.25
N VAL A 32 -11.58 -0.99 -9.51
CA VAL A 32 -12.77 -0.93 -8.64
C VAL A 32 -12.48 -1.50 -7.26
N GLY A 33 -11.82 -2.66 -7.17
CA GLY A 33 -11.40 -3.25 -5.89
C GLY A 33 -10.52 -2.30 -5.07
N LEU A 34 -9.59 -1.61 -5.73
CA LEU A 34 -8.73 -0.60 -5.12
C LEU A 34 -9.49 0.63 -4.64
N LEU A 35 -10.44 1.14 -5.42
CA LEU A 35 -11.29 2.25 -5.01
C LEU A 35 -12.17 1.86 -3.81
N VAL A 36 -12.80 0.67 -3.86
CA VAL A 36 -13.66 0.15 -2.81
C VAL A 36 -12.88 -0.07 -1.51
N MET A 37 -11.62 -0.49 -1.58
CA MET A 37 -10.82 -0.66 -0.36
C MET A 37 -10.28 0.66 0.20
N MET A 38 -9.96 1.62 -0.67
CA MET A 38 -9.32 2.89 -0.27
C MET A 38 -10.35 3.89 0.28
N TYR A 39 -11.53 3.96 -0.34
CA TYR A 39 -12.57 4.93 -0.01
C TYR A 39 -13.00 4.93 1.47
N PRO A 40 -13.32 3.77 2.10
CA PRO A 40 -13.79 3.71 3.49
C PRO A 40 -12.76 4.22 4.50
N ILE A 41 -11.49 4.02 4.18
CA ILE A 41 -10.38 4.39 5.05
C ILE A 41 -10.15 5.90 4.96
N LEU A 42 -10.14 6.45 3.75
CA LEU A 42 -9.94 7.88 3.52
C LEU A 42 -10.99 8.77 4.19
N ILE A 43 -12.24 8.27 4.30
CA ILE A 43 -13.32 8.96 5.00
C ILE A 43 -13.24 8.82 6.53
N LYS A 44 -12.63 7.75 7.06
CA LYS A 44 -12.49 7.55 8.52
C LYS A 44 -11.51 8.55 9.15
N VAL A 45 -10.58 9.09 8.36
CA VAL A 45 -9.54 10.03 8.80
C VAL A 45 -10.11 11.39 9.21
N ARG A 46 -9.76 11.88 10.40
CA ARG A 46 -10.07 13.25 10.84
C ARG A 46 -9.04 14.26 10.34
N TYR A 47 -9.24 14.81 9.15
CA TYR A 47 -8.33 15.84 8.61
C TYR A 47 -8.39 17.16 9.41
N GLU A 48 -9.44 17.37 10.21
CA GLU A 48 -9.57 18.55 11.06
C GLU A 48 -8.55 18.55 12.20
N THR A 49 -8.11 17.40 12.72
CA THR A 49 -7.09 17.36 13.78
C THR A 49 -5.66 17.40 13.22
N LEU A 50 -5.50 17.28 11.90
CA LEU A 50 -4.21 17.25 11.21
C LEU A 50 -3.38 18.54 11.48
N HIS A 51 -4.02 19.71 11.44
CA HIS A 51 -3.33 20.98 11.66
C HIS A 51 -2.90 21.17 13.12
N LEU A 52 -3.64 20.60 14.09
CA LEU A 52 -3.27 20.62 15.51
C LEU A 52 -2.04 19.73 15.76
N LEU A 53 -1.94 18.60 15.06
CA LEU A 53 -0.79 17.70 15.11
C LEU A 53 0.50 18.37 14.58
N PHE A 54 0.42 19.24 13.57
CA PHE A 54 1.59 20.01 13.09
C PHE A 54 2.12 21.04 14.09
N SER A 55 1.35 21.39 15.12
CA SER A 55 1.74 22.38 16.13
C SER A 55 2.74 21.83 17.17
N HIS A 56 2.86 20.50 17.30
CA HIS A 56 3.75 19.87 18.26
C HIS A 56 5.14 19.57 17.66
N ARG A 57 6.20 20.14 18.25
CA ARG A 57 7.59 19.92 17.80
C ARG A 57 8.06 18.45 17.85
N ALA A 58 7.45 17.62 18.70
CA ALA A 58 7.74 16.19 18.77
C ALA A 58 7.27 15.44 17.51
N LEU A 59 6.16 15.88 16.90
CA LEU A 59 5.60 15.28 15.68
C LEU A 59 6.47 15.56 14.45
N TRP A 60 7.12 16.72 14.38
CA TRP A 60 8.10 17.02 13.33
C TRP A 60 9.29 16.06 13.34
N LYS A 61 9.78 15.65 14.52
CA LYS A 61 10.82 14.62 14.63
C LYS A 61 10.33 13.27 14.11
N GLN A 62 9.12 12.88 14.48
CA GLN A 62 8.49 11.62 14.03
C GLN A 62 8.26 11.61 12.52
N LEU A 63 7.82 12.73 11.95
CA LEU A 63 7.60 12.89 10.52
C LEU A 63 8.93 12.88 9.75
N ALA A 64 9.95 13.58 10.24
CA ALA A 64 11.28 13.56 9.64
C ALA A 64 11.88 12.15 9.62
N VAL A 65 11.77 11.41 10.72
CA VAL A 65 12.20 10.00 10.78
C VAL A 65 11.44 9.16 9.74
N SER A 66 10.12 9.35 9.61
CA SER A 66 9.31 8.63 8.62
C SER A 66 9.72 8.96 7.18
N VAL A 67 9.95 10.23 6.86
CA VAL A 67 10.40 10.65 5.52
C VAL A 67 11.77 10.07 5.20
N VAL A 68 12.73 10.13 6.12
CA VAL A 68 14.07 9.55 5.92
C VAL A 68 13.99 8.03 5.75
N LEU A 69 13.20 7.35 6.58
CA LEU A 69 13.00 5.91 6.45
C LEU A 69 12.36 5.55 5.10
N ASN A 70 11.33 6.28 4.68
CA ASN A 70 10.53 5.94 3.50
C ASN A 70 11.22 6.32 2.17
N TRP A 71 11.95 7.43 2.13
CA TRP A 71 12.49 7.98 0.88
C TRP A 71 13.99 7.74 0.71
N ILE A 72 14.72 7.46 1.79
CA ILE A 72 16.17 7.22 1.73
C ILE A 72 16.49 5.78 2.10
N ILE A 73 16.16 5.36 3.32
CA ILE A 73 16.58 4.05 3.85
C ILE A 73 15.88 2.92 3.10
N ALA A 74 14.55 3.00 2.93
CA ALA A 74 13.77 1.96 2.26
C ALA A 74 14.20 1.73 0.80
N PRO A 75 14.31 2.75 -0.07
CA PRO A 75 14.79 2.55 -1.44
C PRO A 75 16.23 2.07 -1.51
N ALA A 76 17.12 2.59 -0.66
CA ALA A 76 18.52 2.16 -0.62
C ALA A 76 18.65 0.69 -0.19
N LEU A 77 17.94 0.29 0.87
CA LEU A 77 17.93 -1.09 1.35
C LEU A 77 17.31 -2.04 0.31
N MET A 78 16.19 -1.64 -0.30
CA MET A 78 15.58 -2.45 -1.36
C MET A 78 16.53 -2.63 -2.55
N THR A 79 17.26 -1.57 -2.93
CA THR A 79 18.27 -1.64 -3.98
C THR A 79 19.39 -2.60 -3.61
N ALA A 80 19.93 -2.50 -2.39
CA ALA A 80 20.97 -3.40 -1.91
C ALA A 80 20.49 -4.87 -1.90
N LEU A 81 19.28 -5.13 -1.41
CA LEU A 81 18.68 -6.47 -1.41
C LEU A 81 18.43 -7.00 -2.82
N ALA A 82 18.00 -6.13 -3.75
CA ALA A 82 17.79 -6.52 -5.13
C ALA A 82 19.10 -6.93 -5.82
N TRP A 83 20.20 -6.23 -5.54
CA TRP A 83 21.53 -6.63 -6.03
C TRP A 83 22.08 -7.89 -5.35
N ALA A 84 21.80 -8.08 -4.06
CA ALA A 84 22.27 -9.25 -3.31
C ALA A 84 21.54 -10.56 -3.68
N PHE A 85 20.22 -10.51 -3.87
CA PHE A 85 19.40 -11.71 -4.13
C PHE A 85 19.15 -11.98 -5.61
N LEU A 86 19.27 -10.96 -6.48
CA LEU A 86 19.03 -11.07 -7.92
C LEU A 86 20.22 -10.52 -8.75
N PRO A 87 21.46 -11.03 -8.55
CA PRO A 87 22.61 -10.58 -9.34
C PRO A 87 22.44 -10.91 -10.83
N ASP A 88 21.92 -12.10 -11.13
CA ASP A 88 21.86 -12.66 -12.50
C ASP A 88 20.61 -12.24 -13.30
N ARG A 89 19.63 -11.56 -12.66
CA ARG A 89 18.31 -11.27 -13.24
C ARG A 89 17.97 -9.77 -13.17
N ALA A 90 18.50 -9.02 -14.12
CA ALA A 90 18.33 -7.57 -14.20
C ALA A 90 16.86 -7.13 -14.33
N ASP A 91 16.04 -7.92 -15.03
CA ASP A 91 14.60 -7.75 -15.20
C ASP A 91 13.85 -7.74 -13.85
N LEU A 92 14.12 -8.73 -13.01
CA LEU A 92 13.47 -8.84 -11.69
C LEU A 92 14.02 -7.81 -10.70
N ARG A 93 15.30 -7.48 -10.82
CA ARG A 93 15.98 -6.49 -9.97
C ARG A 93 15.41 -5.09 -10.16
N GLU A 94 15.21 -4.65 -11.41
CA GLU A 94 14.60 -3.35 -11.70
C GLU A 94 13.19 -3.25 -11.12
N GLY A 95 12.36 -4.28 -11.35
CA GLY A 95 11.02 -4.35 -10.76
C GLY A 95 11.03 -4.24 -9.23
N LEU A 96 11.95 -4.95 -8.57
CA LEU A 96 12.10 -4.93 -7.12
C LEU A 96 12.57 -3.55 -6.60
N ILE A 97 13.45 -2.85 -7.33
CA ILE A 97 13.86 -1.48 -6.99
C ILE A 97 12.66 -0.52 -7.08
N PHE A 98 11.83 -0.64 -8.11
CA PHE A 98 10.61 0.16 -8.23
C PHE A 98 9.63 -0.11 -7.08
N VAL A 99 9.53 -1.36 -6.60
CA VAL A 99 8.75 -1.69 -5.38
C VAL A 99 9.30 -0.95 -4.17
N GLY A 100 10.61 -0.78 -4.04
CA GLY A 100 11.23 0.00 -2.96
C GLY A 100 10.83 1.47 -2.94
N VAL A 101 10.66 2.07 -4.12
CA VAL A 101 10.27 3.48 -4.29
C VAL A 101 8.76 3.68 -4.19
N ALA A 102 7.97 2.71 -4.67
CA ALA A 102 6.52 2.77 -4.63
C ALA A 102 6.02 2.53 -3.20
N ARG A 103 5.70 3.60 -2.48
CA ARG A 103 5.18 3.53 -1.11
C ARG A 103 3.70 3.19 -1.10
N CYS A 104 3.28 2.27 -0.22
CA CYS A 104 1.87 1.95 -0.04
C CYS A 104 1.25 2.76 1.10
N ILE A 105 0.03 3.20 0.85
CA ILE A 105 -0.65 4.23 1.63
C ILE A 105 -1.98 3.69 2.18
N ALA A 106 -2.75 2.96 1.35
CA ALA A 106 -4.07 2.45 1.75
C ALA A 106 -3.99 1.20 2.65
N MET A 107 -3.11 0.25 2.32
CA MET A 107 -3.03 -1.02 3.05
C MET A 107 -2.48 -0.86 4.47
N VAL A 108 -1.59 0.13 4.68
CA VAL A 108 -1.00 0.46 5.98
C VAL A 108 -2.06 0.83 7.01
N LEU A 109 -3.09 1.56 6.58
CA LEU A 109 -4.18 1.99 7.46
C LEU A 109 -4.97 0.79 8.00
N VAL A 110 -5.19 -0.26 7.19
CA VAL A 110 -5.86 -1.48 7.64
C VAL A 110 -5.03 -2.21 8.68
N TRP A 111 -3.74 -2.42 8.41
CA TRP A 111 -2.84 -3.10 9.36
C TRP A 111 -2.66 -2.32 10.65
N THR A 112 -2.60 -0.99 10.55
CA THR A 112 -2.50 -0.11 11.71
C THR A 112 -3.77 -0.19 12.57
N ASP A 113 -4.95 -0.18 11.95
CA ASP A 113 -6.23 -0.30 12.66
C ASP A 113 -6.35 -1.67 13.35
N LEU A 114 -5.96 -2.76 12.66
CA LEU A 114 -5.95 -4.11 13.21
C LEU A 114 -4.95 -4.30 14.37
N ALA A 115 -3.80 -3.62 14.31
CA ALA A 115 -2.75 -3.73 15.33
C ALA A 115 -2.94 -2.77 16.52
N GLY A 116 -4.03 -1.99 16.55
CA GLY A 116 -4.27 -0.99 17.58
C GLY A 116 -3.31 0.21 17.53
N GLY A 117 -2.84 0.54 16.33
CA GLY A 117 -1.97 1.68 16.08
C GLY A 117 -2.72 3.02 16.07
N ASP A 118 -1.97 4.11 15.93
CA ASP A 118 -2.54 5.45 15.83
C ASP A 118 -3.00 5.74 14.39
N GLY A 119 -4.33 5.70 14.19
CA GLY A 119 -4.96 5.95 12.90
C GLY A 119 -4.91 7.41 12.44
N GLU A 120 -4.86 8.38 13.36
CA GLU A 120 -4.74 9.81 13.00
C GLU A 120 -3.32 10.11 12.54
N TYR A 121 -2.31 9.60 13.24
CA TYR A 121 -0.92 9.67 12.80
C TYR A 121 -0.68 8.92 11.48
N CYS A 122 -1.33 7.76 11.29
CA CYS A 122 -1.25 7.03 10.02
C CYS A 122 -1.74 7.87 8.86
N ALA A 123 -2.83 8.60 9.07
CA ALA A 123 -3.39 9.49 8.07
C ALA A 123 -2.49 10.68 7.75
N VAL A 124 -1.80 11.25 8.75
CA VAL A 124 -0.78 12.29 8.53
C VAL A 124 0.34 11.75 7.66
N LEU A 125 0.86 10.55 7.97
CA LEU A 125 1.92 9.94 7.15
C LEU A 125 1.46 9.69 5.72
N VAL A 126 0.23 9.19 5.56
CA VAL A 126 -0.42 8.98 4.27
C VAL A 126 -0.52 10.30 3.50
N ALA A 127 -0.99 11.37 4.14
CA ALA A 127 -1.09 12.70 3.55
C ALA A 127 0.26 13.24 3.07
N VAL A 128 1.33 13.05 3.86
CA VAL A 128 2.66 13.55 3.53
C VAL A 128 3.35 12.71 2.44
N ASN A 129 3.06 11.40 2.37
CA ASN A 129 3.67 10.51 1.38
C ASN A 129 2.89 10.44 0.04
N SER A 130 1.76 11.13 -0.12
CA SER A 130 0.83 10.91 -1.26
C SER A 130 0.22 12.17 -1.87
N ILE A 131 0.22 12.26 -3.19
CA ILE A 131 -0.55 13.23 -4.00
C ILE A 131 -2.09 13.01 -4.00
N PRO A 132 -2.68 11.78 -3.96
CA PRO A 132 -4.15 11.58 -4.00
C PRO A 132 -4.95 12.09 -2.79
N LEU A 133 -4.29 12.76 -1.85
CA LEU A 133 -4.88 13.37 -0.66
C LEU A 133 -6.00 14.38 -0.98
N ALA A 134 -5.90 15.12 -2.09
CA ALA A 134 -6.86 16.18 -2.42
C ALA A 134 -8.29 15.66 -2.64
N ALA A 135 -8.46 14.54 -3.35
CA ALA A 135 -9.77 13.96 -3.62
C ALA A 135 -10.44 13.45 -2.33
N ALA A 136 -9.66 12.82 -1.45
CA ALA A 136 -10.11 12.31 -0.15
C ALA A 136 -10.65 13.41 0.76
N ILE A 137 -9.92 14.52 0.87
CA ILE A 137 -10.30 15.69 1.66
C ILE A 137 -11.60 16.28 1.14
N LEU A 138 -11.73 16.43 -0.18
CA LEU A 138 -12.89 17.05 -0.81
C LEU A 138 -14.16 16.21 -0.63
N THR A 139 -14.06 14.90 -0.80
CA THR A 139 -15.19 13.98 -0.57
C THR A 139 -15.65 14.00 0.89
N ARG A 140 -14.71 13.94 1.85
CA ARG A 140 -15.04 13.98 3.27
C ARG A 140 -15.63 15.31 3.72
N ALA A 141 -15.07 16.43 3.27
CA ALA A 141 -15.61 17.77 3.56
C ALA A 141 -17.06 17.92 3.05
N THR A 142 -17.36 17.36 1.88
CA THR A 142 -18.70 17.39 1.30
C THR A 142 -19.68 16.51 2.09
N LEU A 143 -19.28 15.28 2.43
CA LEU A 143 -20.08 14.35 3.24
C LEU A 143 -20.38 14.88 4.64
N LEU A 144 -19.41 15.52 5.29
CA LEU A 144 -19.61 16.11 6.62
C LEU A 144 -20.55 17.32 6.59
N ARG A 145 -20.46 18.15 5.54
CA ARG A 145 -21.38 19.29 5.33
C ARG A 145 -22.82 18.85 5.07
N LEU A 146 -23.01 17.71 4.40
CA LEU A 146 -24.34 17.20 4.04
C LEU A 146 -25.00 16.35 5.15
N LEU A 147 -24.24 15.47 5.82
CA LEU A 147 -24.80 14.50 6.78
C LEU A 147 -24.65 14.90 8.26
N GLY A 148 -23.74 15.82 8.58
CA GLY A 148 -23.40 16.18 9.96
C GLY A 148 -22.51 15.13 10.68
N PRO A 149 -21.73 15.55 11.69
CA PRO A 149 -20.62 14.75 12.25
C PRO A 149 -21.06 13.48 12.99
N THR A 150 -22.22 13.50 13.65
CA THR A 150 -22.76 12.35 14.39
C THR A 150 -23.29 11.27 13.45
N ARG A 151 -24.13 11.62 12.47
CA ARG A 151 -24.67 10.64 11.49
C ARG A 151 -23.60 10.11 10.54
N TYR A 152 -22.59 10.91 10.21
CA TYR A 152 -21.45 10.47 9.42
C TYR A 152 -20.70 9.30 10.08
N THR A 153 -20.38 9.43 11.37
CA THR A 153 -19.54 8.45 12.06
C THR A 153 -20.29 7.14 12.35
N THR A 154 -21.54 7.22 12.83
CA THR A 154 -22.31 6.03 13.23
C THR A 154 -22.97 5.33 12.06
N HIS A 155 -23.52 6.06 11.08
CA HIS A 155 -24.34 5.48 10.02
C HIS A 155 -23.59 5.27 8.71
N PHE A 156 -22.50 6.01 8.45
CA PHE A 156 -21.74 5.92 7.19
C PHE A 156 -20.39 5.24 7.41
N VAL A 157 -19.57 5.69 8.35
CA VAL A 157 -18.20 5.15 8.53
C VAL A 157 -18.19 3.72 9.11
N ARG A 158 -18.96 3.45 10.18
CA ARG A 158 -19.01 2.11 10.81
C ARG A 158 -19.37 0.97 9.85
N PRO A 159 -20.44 1.06 9.02
CA PRO A 159 -20.80 -0.03 8.13
C PRO A 159 -19.90 -0.16 6.89
N ILE A 160 -19.23 0.92 6.48
CA ILE A 160 -18.35 0.91 5.30
C ILE A 160 -16.93 0.44 5.69
N ALA A 161 -16.51 0.56 6.95
CA ALA A 161 -15.22 0.07 7.44
C ALA A 161 -14.87 -1.39 7.01
N PRO A 162 -15.73 -2.41 7.18
CA PRO A 162 -15.43 -3.78 6.75
C PRO A 162 -15.30 -3.94 5.22
N LEU A 163 -15.85 -3.02 4.41
CA LEU A 163 -15.68 -3.05 2.95
C LEU A 163 -14.22 -2.86 2.54
N SER A 164 -13.39 -2.23 3.38
CA SER A 164 -11.96 -2.09 3.12
C SER A 164 -11.25 -3.44 3.02
N LEU A 165 -11.51 -4.33 3.99
CA LEU A 165 -10.97 -5.68 4.02
C LEU A 165 -11.53 -6.54 2.89
N ILE A 166 -12.83 -6.42 2.61
CA ILE A 166 -13.48 -7.15 1.50
C ILE A 166 -12.88 -6.72 0.15
N GLY A 167 -12.71 -5.42 -0.08
CA GLY A 167 -12.08 -4.88 -1.27
C GLY A 167 -10.64 -5.35 -1.43
N LEU A 168 -9.85 -5.38 -0.33
CA LEU A 168 -8.49 -5.92 -0.33
C LEU A 168 -8.47 -7.40 -0.73
N LEU A 169 -9.30 -8.23 -0.10
CA LEU A 169 -9.38 -9.66 -0.41
C LEU A 169 -9.84 -9.91 -1.84
N TYR A 170 -10.82 -9.14 -2.32
CA TYR A 170 -11.28 -9.17 -3.71
C TYR A 170 -10.15 -8.84 -4.68
N THR A 171 -9.43 -7.72 -4.47
CA THR A 171 -8.30 -7.32 -5.32
C THR A 171 -7.23 -8.40 -5.36
N ILE A 172 -6.88 -9.00 -4.21
CA ILE A 172 -5.93 -10.11 -4.14
C ILE A 172 -6.43 -11.30 -4.98
N ILE A 173 -7.69 -11.70 -4.86
CA ILE A 173 -8.23 -12.82 -5.63
C ILE A 173 -8.18 -12.52 -7.13
N VAL A 174 -8.63 -11.34 -7.55
CA VAL A 174 -8.67 -10.91 -8.96
C VAL A 174 -7.27 -10.79 -9.56
N LEU A 175 -6.30 -10.23 -8.81
CA LEU A 175 -4.91 -10.11 -9.25
C LEU A 175 -4.25 -11.47 -9.46
N PHE A 176 -4.42 -12.39 -8.51
CA PHE A 176 -3.86 -13.74 -8.62
C PHE A 176 -4.63 -14.62 -9.60
N ALA A 177 -5.91 -14.36 -9.84
CA ALA A 177 -6.68 -15.04 -10.89
C ALA A 177 -6.28 -14.57 -12.29
N SER A 178 -6.03 -13.28 -12.48
CA SER A 178 -5.64 -12.74 -13.79
C SER A 178 -4.21 -13.12 -14.21
N GLN A 179 -3.30 -13.31 -13.24
CA GLN A 179 -1.89 -13.67 -13.50
C GLN A 179 -1.52 -15.09 -13.07
N GLY A 180 -2.46 -15.88 -12.54
CA GLY A 180 -2.18 -17.16 -11.87
C GLY A 180 -1.49 -18.22 -12.73
N ALA A 181 -1.85 -18.32 -14.01
CA ALA A 181 -1.23 -19.27 -14.94
C ALA A 181 0.25 -18.96 -15.21
N HIS A 182 0.62 -17.67 -15.33
CA HIS A 182 2.02 -17.25 -15.48
C HIS A 182 2.83 -17.44 -14.19
N VAL A 183 2.19 -17.19 -13.04
CA VAL A 183 2.79 -17.38 -11.71
C VAL A 183 3.13 -18.87 -11.47
N ALA A 184 2.27 -19.80 -11.92
CA ALA A 184 2.50 -21.23 -11.75
C ALA A 184 3.72 -21.74 -12.53
N HIS A 185 3.95 -21.25 -13.76
CA HIS A 185 5.10 -21.66 -14.57
C HIS A 185 6.42 -20.98 -14.17
N GLN A 186 6.39 -19.82 -13.49
CA GLN A 186 7.58 -19.06 -13.06
C GLN A 186 7.79 -19.08 -11.54
N ILE A 187 7.38 -20.15 -10.86
CA ILE A 187 7.42 -20.23 -9.40
C ILE A 187 8.81 -19.98 -8.80
N THR A 188 9.88 -20.37 -9.50
CA THR A 188 11.27 -20.12 -9.08
C THR A 188 11.62 -18.63 -9.07
N SER A 189 11.15 -17.86 -10.06
CA SER A 189 11.31 -16.41 -10.09
C SER A 189 10.52 -15.75 -8.96
N VAL A 190 9.30 -16.21 -8.70
CA VAL A 190 8.44 -15.69 -7.63
C VAL A 190 9.08 -15.89 -6.25
N LEU A 191 9.59 -17.09 -5.98
CA LEU A 191 10.30 -17.39 -4.73
C LEU A 191 11.57 -16.56 -4.56
N ARG A 192 12.34 -16.35 -5.64
CA ARG A 192 13.54 -15.51 -5.61
C ARG A 192 13.24 -14.04 -5.33
N VAL A 193 12.10 -13.52 -5.78
CA VAL A 193 11.64 -12.15 -5.47
C VAL A 193 11.03 -12.06 -4.07
N ALA A 194 10.36 -13.12 -3.61
CA ALA A 194 9.77 -13.16 -2.27
C ALA A 194 10.84 -13.09 -1.16
N ALA A 195 11.98 -13.75 -1.34
CA ALA A 195 13.07 -13.76 -0.35
C ALA A 195 13.57 -12.36 0.07
N PRO A 196 14.02 -11.47 -0.85
CA PRO A 196 14.45 -10.12 -0.48
C PRO A 196 13.31 -9.27 0.07
N LEU A 197 12.05 -9.48 -0.34
CA LEU A 197 10.89 -8.77 0.21
C LEU A 197 10.62 -9.15 1.68
N VAL A 198 10.75 -10.43 2.03
CA VAL A 198 10.61 -10.88 3.42
C VAL A 198 11.74 -10.30 4.27
N VAL A 199 12.98 -10.36 3.78
CA VAL A 199 14.14 -9.78 4.47
C VAL A 199 13.96 -8.27 4.66
N TYR A 200 13.56 -7.56 3.61
CA TYR A 200 13.24 -6.14 3.65
C TYR A 200 12.18 -5.85 4.72
N PHE A 201 11.07 -6.59 4.73
CA PHE A 201 10.00 -6.40 5.70
C PHE A 201 10.50 -6.58 7.13
N VAL A 202 11.22 -7.67 7.43
CA VAL A 202 11.74 -7.95 8.77
C VAL A 202 12.73 -6.87 9.22
N LEU A 203 13.64 -6.46 8.35
CA LEU A 203 14.65 -5.43 8.66
C LEU A 203 14.03 -4.06 8.89
N VAL A 204 13.14 -3.62 8.00
CA VAL A 204 12.52 -2.28 8.10
C VAL A 204 11.51 -2.23 9.21
N PHE A 205 10.62 -3.23 9.32
CA PHE A 205 9.63 -3.28 10.40
C PHE A 205 10.31 -3.39 11.77
N GLY A 206 11.23 -4.35 11.92
CA GLY A 206 11.96 -4.56 13.16
C GLY A 206 12.86 -3.38 13.53
N GLY A 207 13.60 -2.84 12.55
CA GLY A 207 14.47 -1.68 12.74
C GLY A 207 13.71 -0.42 13.11
N THR A 208 12.57 -0.16 12.45
CA THR A 208 11.71 0.99 12.76
C THR A 208 11.06 0.84 14.14
N CYS A 209 10.58 -0.35 14.48
CA CYS A 209 10.00 -0.61 15.80
C CYS A 209 11.05 -0.43 16.92
N TRP A 210 12.27 -0.93 16.70
CA TRP A 210 13.38 -0.75 17.62
C TRP A 210 13.78 0.72 17.77
N LEU A 211 13.89 1.46 16.67
CA LEU A 211 14.22 2.89 16.67
C LEU A 211 13.15 3.70 17.42
N CYS A 212 11.87 3.44 17.15
CA CYS A 212 10.76 4.09 17.84
C CYS A 212 10.76 3.82 19.34
N ARG A 213 11.06 2.57 19.75
CA ARG A 213 11.24 2.22 21.17
C ARG A 213 12.41 2.99 21.79
N ARG A 214 13.54 3.13 21.10
CA ARG A 214 14.71 3.89 21.58
C ARG A 214 14.43 5.39 21.69
N CYS A 215 13.61 5.93 20.80
CA CYS A 215 13.17 7.33 20.83
C CYS A 215 12.07 7.61 21.86
N GLY A 216 11.59 6.60 22.60
CA GLY A 216 10.55 6.75 23.62
C GLY A 216 9.15 7.01 23.05
N PHE A 217 8.89 6.60 21.80
CA PHE A 217 7.58 6.80 21.19
C PHE A 217 6.53 5.84 21.77
N VAL A 218 5.29 6.32 21.86
CA VAL A 218 4.15 5.50 22.28
C VAL A 218 3.90 4.37 21.28
N TYR A 219 3.32 3.27 21.77
CA TYR A 219 3.06 2.07 20.96
C TYR A 219 2.27 2.40 19.68
N GLY A 220 1.20 3.20 19.80
CA GLY A 220 0.35 3.56 18.67
C GLY A 220 1.14 4.16 17.50
N VAL A 221 1.98 5.15 17.79
CA VAL A 221 2.85 5.82 16.81
C VAL A 221 3.93 4.87 16.28
N SER A 222 4.56 4.09 17.17
CA SER A 222 5.62 3.14 16.79
C SER A 222 5.13 2.06 15.85
N CYS A 223 3.94 1.52 16.12
CA CYS A 223 3.26 0.52 15.31
C CYS A 223 2.93 1.09 13.92
N THR A 224 2.26 2.24 13.89
CA THR A 224 1.92 2.94 12.64
C THR A 224 3.16 3.24 11.79
N GLN A 225 4.24 3.74 12.42
CA GLN A 225 5.45 4.08 11.68
C GLN A 225 6.15 2.84 11.11
N SER A 226 6.16 1.73 11.85
CA SER A 226 6.77 0.47 11.42
C SER A 226 6.01 -0.14 10.24
N PHE A 227 4.68 -0.17 10.30
CA PHE A 227 3.86 -0.63 9.17
C PHE A 227 3.99 0.29 7.97
N THR A 228 4.03 1.60 8.20
CA THR A 228 4.24 2.57 7.11
C THR A 228 5.57 2.26 6.43
N ALA A 229 6.69 2.29 7.17
CA ALA A 229 8.04 2.07 6.66
C ALA A 229 8.18 0.74 5.86
N ALA A 230 7.63 -0.35 6.40
CA ALA A 230 7.77 -1.67 5.79
C ALA A 230 6.82 -1.95 4.60
N SER A 231 5.85 -1.08 4.30
CA SER A 231 4.82 -1.36 3.29
C SER A 231 5.11 -0.72 1.92
N ASN A 232 4.92 -1.50 0.86
CA ASN A 232 5.22 -1.13 -0.53
C ASN A 232 4.00 -1.33 -1.42
N ASN A 233 3.87 -0.50 -2.46
CA ASN A 233 2.76 -0.57 -3.42
C ASN A 233 3.19 -1.36 -4.66
N PHE A 234 2.90 -2.66 -4.63
CA PHE A 234 3.22 -3.57 -5.73
C PHE A 234 2.53 -3.20 -7.04
N GLU A 235 1.31 -2.69 -7.00
CA GLU A 235 0.54 -2.38 -8.22
C GLU A 235 1.13 -1.19 -8.96
N LEU A 236 1.50 -0.14 -8.22
CA LEU A 236 2.19 1.02 -8.78
C LEU A 236 3.59 0.63 -9.31
N ALA A 237 4.29 -0.25 -8.59
CA ALA A 237 5.62 -0.72 -8.97
C ALA A 237 5.62 -1.56 -10.26
N ILE A 238 4.54 -2.31 -10.52
CA ILE A 238 4.37 -3.07 -11.76
C ILE A 238 3.87 -2.16 -12.90
N ALA A 239 3.03 -1.17 -12.60
CA ALA A 239 2.47 -0.26 -13.60
C ALA A 239 3.54 0.69 -14.20
N LEU A 240 4.49 1.19 -13.39
CA LEU A 240 5.51 2.16 -13.82
C LEU A 240 6.43 1.65 -14.95
N PRO A 241 7.03 0.44 -14.85
CA PRO A 241 7.83 -0.15 -15.93
C PRO A 241 7.03 -0.39 -17.22
N LEU A 242 5.74 -0.73 -17.12
CA LEU A 242 4.85 -0.92 -18.28
C LEU A 242 4.58 0.41 -19.01
N VAL A 243 4.32 1.49 -18.26
CA VAL A 243 4.18 2.85 -18.81
C VAL A 243 5.47 3.30 -19.49
N ARG A 244 6.64 2.99 -18.90
CA ARG A 244 7.93 3.30 -19.50
C ARG A 244 8.17 2.49 -20.78
N SER A 245 7.87 1.20 -20.78
CA SER A 245 8.02 0.31 -21.96
C SER A 245 7.10 0.71 -23.12
N SER A 246 5.94 1.31 -22.85
CA SER A 246 5.07 1.89 -23.89
C SER A 246 5.68 3.12 -24.58
N LYS A 247 6.62 3.82 -23.93
CA LYS A 247 7.25 5.04 -24.45
C LYS A 247 8.53 4.78 -25.26
N TYR A 248 9.02 3.53 -25.27
CA TYR A 248 10.25 3.10 -25.96
C TYR A 248 10.02 2.00 -27.01
N ARG A 249 8.79 1.80 -27.50
CA ARG A 249 8.57 1.09 -28.78
C ARG A 249 8.80 2.06 -29.93
N PHE A 250 10.05 2.16 -30.37
CA PHE A 250 10.40 2.45 -31.76
C PHE A 250 10.90 1.16 -32.39
#